data_AF-A0A2N5H538-F1
#
_entry.id   AF-A0A2N5H538-F1
#
_cell.length_a   1.000
_cell.length_b   1.000
_cell.length_c   1.000
_cell.angle_alpha   90.00
_cell.angle_beta   90.00
_cell.angle_gamma   90.00
#
_symmetry.space_group_name_H-M   'P 1'
#
loop_
_entity.id
_entity.type
_entity.pdbx_description
1 polymer ?
#
loop_
_entity_poly.entity_id
_entity_poly.type
_entity_poly.pdbx_seq_one_letter_code
_entity_poly.pdbx_strand_id
1 'polypeptide(L)'
;MPTYKLNEEKKGIEIYFDEKPTETIREQLKTCSFRWSGRSKCWYAKQNENTLNLAKLITGADTPEENEYNSSDITDEALSYPYIDIDDNYTYVVDQQLQDREHDGNWIMRSSKPDRTKEIQEYFTQLTCEVKEIISTISNEYIIYQLKKTLQYYKKHYFNNYVARLKNRADSPSWLVTGRGGRNSTRDQKMNNRYDKLMQEYIELDNDYKRRISALTSKIRKEKEQAIRQQIEQTEVNITFKTETKEFTYMNMKEKKRVYVHEEYWICKLWACFRVFKNGKEVHSMKTADKLEDAKKYVTMLVIQERQAS
;
A
#
# COMPACT_ATOMS: atom_id res chain seq x y z
N MET A 1 25.45 -20.27 -1.53
CA MET A 1 24.32 -20.66 -0.66
C MET A 1 24.22 -19.68 0.50
N PRO A 2 23.01 -19.23 0.88
CA PRO A 2 22.86 -18.30 2.00
C PRO A 2 23.33 -18.95 3.31
N THR A 3 24.02 -18.19 4.15
CA THR A 3 24.50 -18.64 5.47
C THR A 3 24.02 -17.69 6.55
N TYR A 4 23.72 -18.20 7.74
CA TYR A 4 23.33 -17.36 8.88
C TYR A 4 24.31 -17.52 10.03
N LYS A 5 24.48 -16.44 10.79
CA LYS A 5 25.32 -16.36 11.97
C LYS A 5 24.54 -15.73 13.11
N LEU A 6 24.65 -16.32 14.31
CA LEU A 6 24.16 -15.71 15.54
C LEU A 6 25.25 -14.80 16.10
N ASN A 7 24.92 -13.52 16.25
CA ASN A 7 25.80 -12.52 16.85
C ASN A 7 25.43 -12.36 18.32
N GLU A 8 26.17 -13.03 19.21
CA GLU A 8 25.92 -13.02 20.66
C GLU A 8 26.12 -11.63 21.29
N GLU A 9 27.12 -10.86 20.83
CA GLU A 9 27.43 -9.52 21.33
C GLU A 9 26.28 -8.54 21.11
N LYS A 10 25.64 -8.63 19.94
CA LYS A 10 24.54 -7.73 19.54
C LYS A 10 23.15 -8.35 19.73
N LYS A 11 23.08 -9.59 20.21
CA LYS A 11 21.84 -10.38 20.37
C LYS A 11 21.00 -10.36 19.08
N GLY A 12 21.67 -10.62 17.96
CA GLY A 12 21.09 -10.48 16.62
C GLY A 12 21.44 -11.65 15.71
N ILE A 13 20.67 -11.78 14.63
CA ILE A 13 20.85 -12.78 13.60
C ILE A 13 21.32 -12.06 12.33
N GLU A 14 22.41 -12.54 11.76
CA GLU A 14 23.02 -12.03 10.53
C GLU A 14 22.85 -13.08 9.42
N ILE A 15 22.27 -12.71 8.28
CA ILE A 15 22.14 -13.58 7.10
C ILE A 15 22.98 -12.99 5.97
N TYR A 16 23.80 -13.84 5.38
CA TYR A 16 24.70 -13.54 4.27
C TYR A 16 24.20 -14.23 3.01
N PHE A 17 24.30 -13.53 1.88
CA PHE A 17 24.00 -14.04 0.56
C PHE A 17 25.19 -13.75 -0.36
N ASP A 18 25.54 -14.70 -1.21
CA ASP A 18 26.60 -14.53 -2.21
C ASP A 18 26.17 -13.56 -3.31
N GLU A 19 24.89 -13.64 -3.70
CA GLU A 19 24.28 -12.78 -4.70
C GLU A 19 23.04 -12.06 -4.17
N LYS A 20 22.53 -11.10 -4.94
CA LYS A 20 21.33 -10.35 -4.57
C LYS A 20 20.14 -11.32 -4.47
N PRO A 21 19.47 -11.43 -3.29
CA PRO A 21 18.34 -12.34 -3.15
C PRO A 21 17.17 -11.93 -4.05
N THR A 22 16.33 -12.90 -4.41
CA THR A 22 15.09 -12.68 -5.17
C THR A 22 14.16 -11.68 -4.48
N GLU A 23 13.18 -11.14 -5.20
CA GLU A 23 12.24 -10.17 -4.62
C GLU A 23 11.42 -10.75 -3.48
N THR A 24 10.93 -11.99 -3.63
CA THR A 24 10.18 -12.73 -2.62
C THR A 24 10.96 -12.87 -1.31
N ILE A 25 12.21 -13.36 -1.37
CA ILE A 25 13.07 -13.51 -0.18
C ILE A 25 13.32 -12.16 0.51
N ARG A 26 13.54 -11.08 -0.27
CA ARG A 26 13.74 -9.72 0.30
C ARG A 26 12.49 -9.18 0.99
N GLU A 27 11.30 -9.53 0.51
CA GLU A 27 10.02 -9.14 1.13
C GLU A 27 9.80 -9.86 2.44
N GLN A 28 10.09 -11.16 2.51
CA GLN A 28 10.00 -11.95 3.73
C GLN A 28 10.97 -11.47 4.81
N LEU A 29 12.23 -11.21 4.44
CA LEU A 29 13.22 -10.62 5.34
C LEU A 29 12.68 -9.32 5.96
N LYS A 30 12.06 -8.45 5.17
CA LYS A 30 11.46 -7.20 5.67
C LYS A 30 10.26 -7.46 6.57
N THR A 31 9.45 -8.48 6.32
CA THR A 31 8.33 -8.87 7.19
C THR A 31 8.83 -9.29 8.58
N CYS A 32 9.90 -10.09 8.64
CA CYS A 32 10.56 -10.47 9.89
C CYS A 32 11.51 -9.39 10.46
N SER A 33 11.39 -8.14 10.00
CA SER A 33 12.16 -7.00 10.48
C SER A 33 13.67 -7.05 10.24
N PHE A 34 14.14 -7.88 9.30
CA PHE A 34 15.52 -7.80 8.84
C PHE A 34 15.77 -6.50 8.05
N ARG A 35 16.96 -5.93 8.26
CA ARG A 35 17.44 -4.73 7.57
C ARG A 35 18.79 -5.01 6.93
N TRP A 36 18.98 -4.52 5.71
CA TRP A 36 20.29 -4.57 5.06
C TRP A 36 21.27 -3.64 5.76
N SER A 37 22.40 -4.18 6.20
CA SER A 37 23.53 -3.44 6.75
C SER A 37 24.61 -3.30 5.69
N GLY A 38 24.79 -2.08 5.16
CA GLY A 38 25.83 -1.82 4.15
C GLY A 38 27.26 -2.01 4.67
N ARG A 39 27.49 -1.83 5.98
CA ARG A 39 28.81 -1.96 6.60
C ARG A 39 29.27 -3.41 6.72
N SER A 40 28.37 -4.29 7.16
CA SER A 40 28.65 -5.72 7.34
C SER A 40 28.23 -6.58 6.15
N LYS A 41 27.63 -5.95 5.11
CA LYS A 41 27.11 -6.61 3.91
C LYS A 41 26.22 -7.82 4.24
N CYS A 42 25.37 -7.68 5.25
CA CYS A 42 24.46 -8.73 5.70
C CYS A 42 23.06 -8.18 6.00
N TRP A 43 22.09 -9.08 6.03
CA TRP A 43 20.77 -8.80 6.58
C TRP A 43 20.78 -9.05 8.09
N TYR A 44 20.42 -8.04 8.86
CA TYR A 44 20.46 -8.09 10.32
C TYR A 44 19.05 -7.92 10.92
N ALA A 45 18.70 -8.76 11.88
CA ALA A 45 17.56 -8.58 12.76
C ALA A 45 17.94 -8.85 14.22
N LYS A 46 17.19 -8.30 15.17
CA LYS A 46 17.29 -8.72 16.58
C LYS A 46 16.79 -10.15 16.72
N GLN A 47 17.41 -10.93 17.59
CA GLN A 47 17.05 -12.33 17.80
C GLN A 47 15.65 -12.45 18.41
N ASN A 48 14.80 -13.19 17.72
CA ASN A 48 13.44 -13.60 18.09
C ASN A 48 13.15 -14.97 17.43
N GLU A 49 12.20 -15.74 17.96
CA GLU A 49 11.79 -17.05 17.42
C GLU A 49 11.45 -16.96 15.93
N ASN A 50 10.62 -15.99 15.54
CA ASN A 50 10.26 -15.78 14.13
C ASN A 50 11.47 -15.47 13.22
N THR A 51 12.44 -14.70 13.71
CA THR A 51 13.65 -14.36 12.93
C THR A 51 14.59 -15.54 12.79
N LEU A 52 14.64 -16.40 13.81
CA LEU A 52 15.48 -17.58 13.84
C LEU A 52 14.91 -18.68 12.94
N ASN A 53 13.60 -18.92 13.00
CA ASN A 53 12.89 -19.85 12.12
C ASN A 53 13.05 -19.44 10.64
N LEU A 54 12.91 -18.15 10.32
CA LEU A 54 13.12 -17.66 8.97
C LEU A 54 14.58 -17.81 8.51
N ALA A 55 15.56 -17.53 9.38
CA ALA A 55 16.98 -17.70 9.03
C ALA A 55 17.31 -19.17 8.73
N LYS A 56 16.80 -20.11 9.54
CA LYS A 56 16.96 -21.55 9.33
C LYS A 56 16.30 -22.02 8.03
N LEU A 57 15.08 -21.55 7.76
CA LEU A 57 14.33 -21.88 6.55
C LEU A 57 15.08 -21.43 5.29
N ILE A 58 15.58 -20.18 5.26
CA ILE A 58 16.29 -19.63 4.10
C ILE A 58 17.63 -20.33 3.86
N THR A 59 18.29 -20.78 4.92
CA THR A 59 19.62 -21.41 4.84
C THR A 59 19.58 -22.94 4.72
N GLY A 60 18.40 -23.55 4.84
CA GLY A 60 18.23 -25.01 4.80
C GLY A 60 18.82 -25.72 6.03
N ALA A 61 19.09 -25.03 7.13
CA ALA A 61 19.86 -25.56 8.26
C ALA A 61 19.13 -26.58 9.15
N ASP A 62 17.85 -26.89 8.87
CA ASP A 62 17.02 -27.83 9.65
C ASP A 62 16.56 -29.07 8.84
N THR A 63 17.10 -29.34 7.64
CA THR A 63 16.91 -30.67 7.03
C THR A 63 17.89 -31.66 7.68
N PRO A 64 17.41 -32.69 8.41
CA PRO A 64 18.26 -33.82 8.80
C PRO A 64 18.84 -34.46 7.54
N GLU A 65 20.05 -34.98 7.68
CA GLU A 65 20.91 -35.54 6.64
C GLU A 65 20.19 -36.43 5.61
N GLU A 66 20.70 -36.36 4.38
CA GLU A 66 20.36 -37.16 3.19
C GLU A 66 18.98 -36.91 2.55
N ASN A 67 18.94 -35.95 1.62
CA ASN A 67 18.34 -36.19 0.31
C ASN A 67 18.94 -35.22 -0.72
N GLU A 68 19.59 -35.81 -1.72
CA GLU A 68 20.13 -35.17 -2.90
C GLU A 68 18.95 -34.66 -3.76
N TYR A 69 18.41 -33.49 -3.44
CA TYR A 69 17.41 -32.81 -4.25
C TYR A 69 17.88 -31.41 -4.64
N ASN A 70 17.80 -31.19 -5.95
CA ASN A 70 18.36 -30.09 -6.69
C ASN A 70 17.91 -28.71 -6.17
N SER A 71 18.82 -27.75 -6.29
CA SER A 71 18.71 -26.31 -6.04
C SER A 71 17.64 -25.56 -6.87
N SER A 72 16.59 -26.23 -7.36
CA SER A 72 15.56 -25.65 -8.25
C SER A 72 14.16 -25.60 -7.67
N ASP A 73 13.85 -26.30 -6.57
CA ASP A 73 12.47 -26.44 -6.09
C ASP A 73 12.36 -26.17 -4.59
N ILE A 74 12.53 -24.91 -4.18
CA ILE A 74 11.92 -24.43 -2.93
C ILE A 74 10.43 -24.24 -3.27
N THR A 75 9.60 -25.23 -2.98
CA THR A 75 8.16 -25.17 -3.25
C THR A 75 7.50 -24.03 -2.47
N ASP A 76 6.51 -23.38 -3.10
CA ASP A 76 5.78 -22.19 -2.64
C ASP A 76 5.07 -22.33 -1.27
N GLU A 77 5.12 -23.50 -0.64
CA GLU A 77 4.31 -23.85 0.54
C GLU A 77 4.88 -23.37 1.89
N ALA A 78 6.12 -22.87 1.93
CA ALA A 78 6.75 -22.35 3.15
C ALA A 78 6.65 -20.81 3.33
N LEU A 79 5.87 -20.12 2.49
CA LEU A 79 5.93 -18.66 2.29
C LEU A 79 4.79 -17.84 2.94
N SER A 80 4.16 -18.30 4.03
CA SER A 80 2.95 -17.63 4.58
C SER A 80 3.26 -16.40 5.46
N TYR A 81 2.59 -15.27 5.18
CA TYR A 81 2.69 -14.06 6.00
C TYR A 81 1.82 -14.19 7.27
N PRO A 82 2.20 -13.54 8.39
CA PRO A 82 1.40 -13.61 9.61
C PRO A 82 0.02 -13.00 9.36
N TYR A 83 -1.02 -13.74 9.74
CA TYR A 83 -2.40 -13.30 9.62
C TYR A 83 -2.64 -12.05 10.48
N ILE A 84 -3.29 -11.06 9.89
CA ILE A 84 -3.73 -9.84 10.56
C ILE A 84 -5.24 -9.73 10.36
N ASP A 85 -5.97 -9.72 11.47
CA ASP A 85 -7.39 -9.38 11.47
C ASP A 85 -7.57 -7.87 11.26
N ILE A 86 -8.52 -7.49 10.41
CA ILE A 86 -8.88 -6.10 10.11
C ILE A 86 -10.31 -5.76 10.55
N ASP A 87 -11.09 -6.74 11.00
CA ASP A 87 -12.49 -6.58 11.40
C ASP A 87 -12.66 -6.36 12.92
N ASP A 88 -11.66 -5.72 13.53
CA ASP A 88 -11.58 -5.38 14.95
C ASP A 88 -12.24 -4.03 15.32
N ASN A 89 -13.10 -3.49 14.44
CA ASN A 89 -13.65 -2.14 14.59
C ASN A 89 -14.39 -1.95 15.93
N TYR A 90 -15.10 -2.98 16.38
CA TYR A 90 -15.86 -2.94 17.63
C TYR A 90 -15.00 -2.98 18.90
N THR A 91 -13.71 -3.29 18.79
CA THR A 91 -12.78 -3.29 19.93
C THR A 91 -12.47 -1.86 20.41
N TYR A 92 -12.64 -0.85 19.56
CA TYR A 92 -12.36 0.54 19.87
C TYR A 92 -13.55 1.19 20.58
N VAL A 93 -13.56 1.13 21.91
CA VAL A 93 -14.63 1.68 22.78
C VAL A 93 -14.08 2.81 23.64
N VAL A 94 -14.73 3.98 23.58
CA VAL A 94 -14.37 5.14 24.41
C VAL A 94 -15.08 5.02 25.76
N ASP A 95 -14.32 5.19 26.84
CA ASP A 95 -14.83 5.18 28.20
C ASP A 95 -16.02 6.15 28.39
N GLN A 96 -17.12 5.65 28.94
CA GLN A 96 -18.35 6.43 29.07
C GLN A 96 -18.17 7.63 30.02
N GLN A 97 -17.42 7.45 31.12
CA GLN A 97 -17.18 8.55 32.06
C GLN A 97 -16.39 9.68 31.39
N LEU A 98 -15.42 9.35 30.55
CA LEU A 98 -14.69 10.34 29.76
C LEU A 98 -15.61 11.09 28.78
N GLN A 99 -16.53 10.39 28.12
CA GLN A 99 -17.49 11.03 27.20
C GLN A 99 -18.40 12.01 27.94
N ASP A 100 -18.89 11.61 29.11
CA ASP A 100 -19.77 12.41 29.96
C ASP A 100 -19.04 13.67 30.44
N ARG A 101 -17.81 13.52 30.93
CA ARG A 101 -16.97 14.66 31.35
C ARG A 101 -16.65 15.63 30.22
N GLU A 102 -16.38 15.13 29.00
CA GLU A 102 -16.15 15.99 27.83
C GLU A 102 -17.40 16.79 27.47
N HIS A 103 -18.57 16.14 27.53
CA HIS A 103 -19.85 16.76 27.28
C HIS A 103 -20.14 17.82 28.35
N ASP A 104 -20.06 17.49 29.63
CA ASP A 104 -20.36 18.39 30.75
C ASP A 104 -19.39 19.59 30.79
N GLY A 105 -18.14 19.43 30.35
CA GLY A 105 -17.21 20.55 30.24
C GLY A 105 -17.54 21.55 29.11
N ASN A 106 -18.37 21.13 28.15
CA ASN A 106 -18.62 21.85 26.89
C ASN A 106 -20.10 21.92 26.48
N TRP A 107 -21.03 21.55 27.37
CA TRP A 107 -22.45 21.33 27.03
C TRP A 107 -23.12 22.59 26.49
N ILE A 108 -22.75 23.78 26.99
CA ILE A 108 -23.29 25.07 26.53
C ILE A 108 -23.05 25.30 25.02
N MET A 109 -21.97 24.74 24.47
CA MET A 109 -21.61 24.88 23.06
C MET A 109 -22.13 23.74 22.18
N ARG A 110 -23.01 22.86 22.71
CA ARG A 110 -23.51 21.67 22.02
C ARG A 110 -25.03 21.55 22.16
N SER A 111 -25.68 21.10 21.08
CA SER A 111 -27.12 20.82 21.07
C SER A 111 -27.48 19.45 21.65
N SER A 112 -26.56 18.47 21.56
CA SER A 112 -26.78 17.11 22.03
C SER A 112 -25.48 16.45 22.48
N LYS A 113 -25.60 15.32 23.20
CA LYS A 113 -24.49 14.47 23.61
C LYS A 113 -24.16 13.48 22.48
N PRO A 114 -22.97 13.57 21.86
CA PRO A 114 -22.56 12.64 20.82
C PRO A 114 -22.06 11.32 21.42
N ASP A 115 -22.38 10.22 20.75
CA ASP A 115 -21.78 8.91 21.03
C ASP A 115 -20.43 8.81 20.32
N ARG A 116 -19.34 8.98 21.09
CA ARG A 116 -17.97 8.99 20.56
C ARG A 116 -17.50 7.60 20.13
N THR A 117 -18.05 6.56 20.74
CA THR A 117 -17.74 5.17 20.39
C THR A 117 -18.33 4.85 19.02
N LYS A 118 -19.59 5.22 18.78
CA LYS A 118 -20.22 5.01 17.48
C LYS A 118 -19.50 5.80 16.36
N GLU A 119 -19.18 7.08 16.62
CA GLU A 119 -18.47 7.94 15.67
C GLU A 119 -17.13 7.32 15.20
N ILE A 120 -16.33 6.78 16.14
CA ILE A 120 -15.05 6.18 15.79
C ILE A 120 -15.20 4.83 15.06
N GLN A 121 -16.18 4.02 15.46
CA GLN A 121 -16.46 2.72 14.84
C GLN A 121 -16.92 2.88 13.39
N GLU A 122 -17.78 3.86 13.10
CA GLU A 122 -18.22 4.18 11.74
C GLU A 122 -17.04 4.63 10.87
N TYR A 123 -16.17 5.51 11.38
CA TYR A 123 -14.97 5.94 10.67
C TYR A 123 -14.01 4.77 10.35
N PHE A 124 -13.73 3.90 11.31
CA PHE A 124 -12.89 2.72 11.08
C PHE A 124 -13.53 1.69 10.16
N THR A 125 -14.85 1.60 10.16
CA THR A 125 -15.58 0.76 9.21
C THR A 125 -15.41 1.26 7.80
N GLN A 126 -15.55 2.56 7.55
CA GLN A 126 -15.28 3.16 6.24
C GLN A 126 -13.87 2.82 5.74
N LEU A 127 -12.84 3.05 6.56
CA LEU A 127 -11.45 2.76 6.19
C LEU A 127 -11.21 1.27 5.91
N THR A 128 -11.85 0.40 6.69
CA THR A 128 -11.73 -1.05 6.50
C THR A 128 -12.36 -1.48 5.18
N CYS A 129 -13.51 -0.92 4.80
CA CYS A 129 -14.13 -1.15 3.51
C CYS A 129 -13.23 -0.70 2.36
N GLU A 130 -12.67 0.52 2.43
CA GLU A 130 -11.74 1.04 1.41
C GLU A 130 -10.52 0.10 1.21
N VAL A 131 -9.94 -0.40 2.30
CA VAL A 131 -8.82 -1.34 2.23
C VAL A 131 -9.25 -2.71 1.69
N LYS A 132 -10.45 -3.19 2.02
CA LYS A 132 -11.01 -4.45 1.49
C LYS A 132 -11.22 -4.39 -0.02
N GLU A 133 -11.72 -3.25 -0.53
CA GLU A 133 -11.84 -3.00 -1.97
C GLU A 133 -10.47 -3.04 -2.68
N ILE A 134 -9.43 -2.49 -2.06
CA ILE A 134 -8.07 -2.57 -2.60
C ILE A 134 -7.60 -4.03 -2.60
N ILE A 135 -7.78 -4.77 -1.50
CA ILE A 135 -7.34 -6.16 -1.33
C ILE A 135 -7.99 -7.08 -2.38
N SER A 136 -9.27 -6.90 -2.72
CA SER A 136 -9.96 -7.74 -3.70
C SER A 136 -9.36 -7.67 -5.11
N THR A 137 -8.61 -6.59 -5.42
CA THR A 137 -7.99 -6.38 -6.74
C THR A 137 -6.57 -6.95 -6.86
N ILE A 138 -6.06 -7.60 -5.81
CA ILE A 138 -4.64 -7.94 -5.65
C ILE A 138 -4.48 -9.45 -5.47
N SER A 139 -3.45 -10.00 -6.12
CA SER A 139 -2.99 -11.38 -5.90
C SER A 139 -1.72 -11.47 -5.03
N ASN A 140 -0.91 -10.40 -4.95
CA ASN A 140 0.33 -10.38 -4.17
C ASN A 140 0.06 -10.36 -2.65
N GLU A 141 0.44 -11.44 -1.96
CA GLU A 141 0.23 -11.63 -0.52
C GLU A 141 1.02 -10.65 0.35
N TYR A 142 2.25 -10.27 -0.05
CA TYR A 142 3.07 -9.31 0.70
C TYR A 142 2.39 -7.94 0.77
N ILE A 143 1.82 -7.47 -0.35
CA ILE A 143 1.13 -6.19 -0.41
C ILE A 143 -0.11 -6.22 0.48
N ILE A 144 -0.87 -7.32 0.46
CA ILE A 144 -2.03 -7.52 1.34
C ILE A 144 -1.60 -7.43 2.80
N TYR A 145 -0.53 -8.13 3.20
CA TYR A 145 0.01 -8.05 4.56
C TYR A 145 0.39 -6.60 4.95
N GLN A 146 1.09 -5.87 4.08
CA GLN A 146 1.51 -4.49 4.36
C GLN A 146 0.31 -3.53 4.47
N LEU A 147 -0.74 -3.71 3.67
CA LEU A 147 -1.98 -2.94 3.76
C LEU A 147 -2.66 -3.18 5.11
N LYS A 148 -2.89 -4.44 5.47
CA LYS A 148 -3.51 -4.82 6.76
C LYS A 148 -2.71 -4.30 7.94
N LYS A 149 -1.38 -4.44 7.91
CA LYS A 149 -0.46 -3.93 8.95
C LYS A 149 -0.53 -2.42 9.09
N THR A 150 -0.55 -1.70 7.97
CA THR A 150 -0.62 -0.24 7.95
C THR A 150 -1.95 0.27 8.51
N LEU A 151 -3.06 -0.37 8.13
CA LEU A 151 -4.38 -0.07 8.65
C LEU A 151 -4.46 -0.29 10.17
N GLN A 152 -4.00 -1.45 10.66
CA GLN A 152 -4.02 -1.76 12.08
C GLN A 152 -3.18 -0.80 12.92
N TYR A 153 -1.98 -0.48 12.43
CA TYR A 153 -1.15 0.55 13.04
C TYR A 153 -1.90 1.89 13.11
N TYR A 154 -2.52 2.31 12.01
CA TYR A 154 -3.26 3.58 11.97
C TYR A 154 -4.43 3.59 12.96
N LYS A 155 -5.31 2.57 12.95
CA LYS A 155 -6.47 2.49 13.87
C LYS A 155 -6.04 2.65 15.33
N LYS A 156 -5.03 1.88 15.76
CA LYS A 156 -4.50 1.93 17.12
C LYS A 156 -3.98 3.32 17.50
N HIS A 157 -3.13 3.91 16.66
CA HIS A 157 -2.52 5.21 16.97
C HIS A 157 -3.52 6.36 16.89
N TYR A 158 -4.43 6.32 15.91
CA TYR A 158 -5.52 7.28 15.77
C TYR A 158 -6.43 7.24 17.01
N PHE A 159 -6.85 6.05 17.44
CA PHE A 159 -7.72 5.89 18.60
C PHE A 159 -7.07 6.45 19.88
N ASN A 160 -5.80 6.12 20.12
CA ASN A 160 -5.05 6.64 21.26
C ASN A 160 -4.97 8.18 21.25
N ASN A 161 -4.68 8.78 20.09
CA ASN A 161 -4.66 10.22 19.92
C ASN A 161 -6.06 10.84 20.12
N TYR A 162 -7.11 10.20 19.57
CA TYR A 162 -8.50 10.63 19.72
C TYR A 162 -8.93 10.66 21.19
N VAL A 163 -8.68 9.59 21.95
CA VAL A 163 -8.95 9.53 23.39
C VAL A 163 -8.15 10.60 24.15
N ALA A 164 -6.88 10.82 23.79
CA ALA A 164 -6.06 11.86 24.40
C ALA A 164 -6.62 13.29 24.14
N ARG A 165 -7.13 13.54 22.93
CA ARG A 165 -7.81 14.80 22.58
C ARG A 165 -9.10 14.97 23.36
N LEU A 166 -9.93 13.92 23.45
CA LEU A 166 -11.15 13.95 24.28
C LEU A 166 -10.84 14.23 25.75
N LYS A 167 -9.80 13.59 26.29
CA LYS A 167 -9.33 13.84 27.67
C LYS A 167 -8.87 15.28 27.86
N ASN A 168 -8.09 15.82 26.93
CA ASN A 168 -7.66 17.22 27.00
C ASN A 168 -8.86 18.18 27.01
N ARG A 169 -9.88 17.92 26.18
CA ARG A 169 -11.12 18.71 26.14
C ARG A 169 -11.95 18.59 27.42
N ALA A 170 -12.03 17.39 28.00
CA ALA A 170 -12.72 17.16 29.27
C ALA A 170 -12.01 17.85 30.45
N ASP A 171 -10.67 17.89 30.43
CA ASP A 171 -9.86 18.56 31.46
C ASP A 171 -9.80 20.10 31.29
N SER A 172 -10.29 20.61 30.15
CA SER A 172 -10.29 22.03 29.76
C SER A 172 -11.70 22.56 29.51
N PRO A 173 -12.55 22.64 30.55
CA PRO A 173 -13.93 23.10 30.41
C PRO A 173 -14.00 24.56 29.94
N SER A 174 -15.03 24.86 29.15
CA SER A 174 -15.28 26.19 28.60
C SER A 174 -15.48 27.22 29.72
N TRP A 175 -14.97 28.44 29.51
CA TRP A 175 -15.19 29.55 30.45
C TRP A 175 -16.66 29.92 30.59
N LEU A 176 -17.49 29.58 29.59
CA LEU A 176 -18.95 29.72 29.68
C LEU A 176 -19.55 28.79 30.74
N VAL A 177 -18.94 27.62 30.96
CA VAL A 177 -19.38 26.61 31.94
C VAL A 177 -18.82 26.93 33.32
N THR A 178 -17.53 27.25 33.43
CA THR A 178 -16.87 27.49 34.73
C THR A 178 -16.98 28.93 35.23
N GLY A 179 -17.45 29.85 34.40
CA GLY A 179 -17.34 31.30 34.63
C GLY A 179 -15.91 31.84 34.41
N ARG A 180 -15.78 33.17 34.51
CA ARG A 180 -14.50 33.89 34.33
C ARG A 180 -13.64 33.98 35.59
N GLY A 181 -14.21 33.77 36.78
CA GLY A 181 -13.51 33.89 38.06
C GLY A 181 -12.50 32.76 38.26
N GLY A 182 -11.27 33.09 38.67
CA GLY A 182 -10.25 32.10 39.05
C GLY A 182 -9.58 31.34 37.89
N ARG A 183 -9.73 31.75 36.63
CA ARG A 183 -9.00 31.14 35.50
C ARG A 183 -7.52 31.50 35.55
N ASN A 184 -6.67 30.48 35.42
CA ASN A 184 -5.23 30.63 35.30
C ASN A 184 -4.83 30.59 33.82
N SER A 185 -4.44 31.74 33.26
CA SER A 185 -4.05 31.87 31.85
C SER A 185 -2.88 30.98 31.45
N THR A 186 -1.91 30.77 32.35
CA THR A 186 -0.77 29.88 32.10
C THR A 186 -1.20 28.41 32.02
N ARG A 187 -2.16 27.98 32.85
CA ARG A 187 -2.73 26.64 32.75
C ARG A 187 -3.47 26.47 31.43
N ASP A 188 -4.31 27.44 31.06
CA ASP A 188 -5.08 27.41 29.81
C ASP A 188 -4.14 27.33 28.59
N GLN A 189 -3.08 28.14 28.58
CA GLN A 189 -2.07 28.09 27.52
C GLN A 189 -1.38 26.73 27.43
N LYS A 190 -1.03 26.10 28.57
CA LYS A 190 -0.44 24.75 28.60
C LYS A 190 -1.40 23.70 28.02
N MET A 191 -2.70 23.79 28.35
CA MET A 191 -3.70 22.86 27.84
C MET A 191 -3.93 23.03 26.34
N ASN A 192 -4.00 24.27 25.86
CA ASN A 192 -4.09 24.60 24.42
C ASN A 192 -2.86 24.10 23.67
N ASN A 193 -1.65 24.40 24.14
CA ASN A 193 -0.41 23.91 23.54
C ASN A 193 -0.35 22.37 23.48
N ARG A 194 -0.91 21.69 24.49
CA ARG A 194 -1.02 20.22 24.48
C ARG A 194 -2.03 19.76 23.44
N TYR A 195 -3.17 20.43 23.31
CA TYR A 195 -4.16 20.14 22.29
C TYR A 195 -3.59 20.34 20.87
N ASP A 196 -2.86 21.43 20.64
CA ASP A 196 -2.21 21.74 19.37
C ASP A 196 -1.22 20.64 18.96
N LYS A 197 -0.40 20.15 19.91
CA LYS A 197 0.50 19.01 19.67
C LYS A 197 -0.26 17.75 19.29
N LEU A 198 -1.34 17.42 20.01
CA LEU A 198 -2.18 16.27 19.68
C LEU A 198 -2.82 16.40 18.30
N MET A 199 -3.20 17.62 17.89
CA MET A 199 -3.72 17.89 16.56
C MET A 199 -2.64 17.74 15.47
N GLN A 200 -1.41 18.19 15.73
CA GLN A 200 -0.28 17.97 14.83
C GLN A 200 0.01 16.47 14.66
N GLU A 201 0.08 15.72 15.76
CA GLU A 201 0.26 14.27 15.73
C GLU A 201 -0.84 13.57 14.90
N TYR A 202 -2.09 13.99 15.04
CA TYR A 202 -3.20 13.48 14.23
C TYR A 202 -2.97 13.73 12.73
N ILE A 203 -2.62 14.96 12.35
CA ILE A 203 -2.37 15.34 10.96
C ILE A 203 -1.21 14.52 10.39
N GLU A 204 -0.14 14.33 11.16
CA GLU A 204 1.00 13.52 10.76
C GLU A 204 0.63 12.04 10.56
N LEU A 205 -0.19 11.48 11.46
CA LEU A 205 -0.69 10.11 11.35
C LEU A 205 -1.54 9.91 10.07
N ASP A 206 -2.46 10.82 9.79
CA ASP A 206 -3.32 10.78 8.60
C ASP A 206 -2.50 10.92 7.30
N ASN A 207 -1.54 11.85 7.28
CA ASN A 207 -0.64 12.04 6.15
C ASN A 207 0.27 10.81 5.93
N ASP A 208 0.82 10.23 6.99
CA ASP A 208 1.65 9.02 6.88
C ASP A 208 0.84 7.83 6.38
N TYR A 209 -0.40 7.65 6.88
CA TYR A 209 -1.32 6.64 6.40
C TYR A 209 -1.60 6.79 4.91
N LYS A 210 -2.06 7.98 4.47
CA LYS A 210 -2.32 8.28 3.06
C LYS A 210 -1.09 8.07 2.17
N ARG A 211 0.08 8.49 2.64
CA ARG A 211 1.35 8.28 1.93
C ARG A 211 1.68 6.80 1.76
N ARG A 212 1.49 5.99 2.79
CA ARG A 212 1.76 4.54 2.73
C ARG A 212 0.78 3.82 1.82
N ILE A 213 -0.52 4.10 1.94
CA ILE A 213 -1.55 3.52 1.08
C ILE A 213 -1.29 3.89 -0.39
N SER A 214 -1.07 5.18 -0.70
CA SER A 214 -0.78 5.61 -2.06
C SER A 214 0.51 4.99 -2.63
N ALA A 215 1.54 4.79 -1.81
CA ALA A 215 2.74 4.08 -2.21
C ALA A 215 2.47 2.59 -2.55
N LEU A 216 1.63 1.92 -1.77
CA LEU A 216 1.21 0.54 -2.02
C LEU A 216 0.35 0.44 -3.28
N THR A 217 -0.65 1.32 -3.44
CA THR A 217 -1.46 1.44 -4.67
C THR A 217 -0.60 1.67 -5.90
N SER A 218 0.43 2.50 -5.78
CA SER A 218 1.39 2.74 -6.87
C SER A 218 2.23 1.51 -7.22
N LYS A 219 2.56 0.66 -6.25
CA LYS A 219 3.25 -0.62 -6.51
C LYS A 219 2.35 -1.59 -7.26
N ILE A 220 1.09 -1.73 -6.83
CA ILE A 220 0.08 -2.58 -7.49
C ILE A 220 -0.07 -2.16 -8.95
N ARG A 221 -0.18 -0.85 -9.20
CA ARG A 221 -0.25 -0.32 -10.57
C ARG A 221 0.98 -0.69 -11.39
N LYS A 222 2.18 -0.58 -10.83
CA LYS A 222 3.43 -0.93 -11.52
C LYS A 222 3.53 -2.42 -11.83
N GLU A 223 3.14 -3.30 -10.90
CA GLU A 223 3.10 -4.74 -11.14
C GLU A 223 2.14 -5.09 -12.28
N LYS A 224 0.94 -4.49 -12.31
CA LYS A 224 -0.02 -4.65 -13.41
C LYS A 224 0.56 -4.18 -14.74
N GLU A 225 1.20 -3.00 -14.77
CA GLU A 225 1.87 -2.48 -15.97
C GLU A 225 3.03 -3.38 -16.43
N GLN A 226 3.77 -4.00 -15.52
CA GLN A 226 4.85 -4.94 -15.82
C GLN A 226 4.32 -6.28 -16.37
N ALA A 227 3.26 -6.83 -15.77
CA ALA A 227 2.63 -8.06 -16.24
C ALA A 227 2.11 -7.90 -17.68
N ILE A 228 1.45 -6.77 -17.99
CA ILE A 228 1.02 -6.44 -19.35
C ILE A 228 2.22 -6.34 -20.30
N ARG A 229 3.32 -5.70 -19.88
CA ARG A 229 4.54 -5.60 -20.69
C ARG A 229 5.13 -6.97 -21.02
N GLN A 230 5.19 -7.87 -20.04
CA GLN A 230 5.67 -9.24 -20.25
C GLN A 230 4.77 -10.00 -21.23
N GLN A 231 3.45 -9.84 -21.12
CA GLN A 231 2.49 -10.41 -22.08
C GLN A 231 2.71 -9.86 -23.50
N ILE A 232 2.95 -8.55 -23.65
CA ILE A 232 3.28 -7.93 -24.94
C ILE A 232 4.58 -8.51 -25.50
N GLU A 233 5.64 -8.64 -24.70
CA GLU A 233 6.93 -9.16 -25.15
C GLU A 233 6.81 -10.58 -25.72
N GLN A 234 6.04 -11.44 -25.05
CA GLN A 234 5.76 -12.83 -25.45
C GLN A 234 4.82 -12.94 -26.67
N THR A 235 4.04 -11.90 -26.97
CA THR A 235 3.10 -11.93 -28.09
C THR A 235 3.82 -11.73 -29.42
N GLU A 236 3.65 -12.68 -30.34
CA GLU A 236 4.09 -12.54 -31.73
C GLU A 236 3.03 -11.84 -32.58
N VAL A 237 3.48 -11.01 -33.52
CA VAL A 237 2.59 -10.25 -34.40
C VAL A 237 2.10 -11.15 -35.54
N ASN A 238 1.00 -11.85 -35.31
CA ASN A 238 0.36 -12.73 -36.30
C ASN A 238 -0.71 -12.02 -37.13
N ILE A 239 -0.83 -10.71 -36.95
CA ILE A 239 -1.90 -9.89 -37.51
C ILE A 239 -1.37 -8.94 -38.59
N THR A 240 -2.09 -8.86 -39.71
CA THR A 240 -1.77 -7.96 -40.81
C THR A 240 -2.37 -6.57 -40.60
N PHE A 241 -1.53 -5.53 -40.73
CA PHE A 241 -1.93 -4.13 -40.59
C PHE A 241 -1.93 -3.45 -41.96
N LYS A 242 -3.04 -2.80 -42.31
CA LYS A 242 -3.14 -1.94 -43.50
C LYS A 242 -2.61 -0.54 -43.18
N THR A 243 -1.94 0.08 -44.14
CA THR A 243 -1.50 1.48 -44.00
C THR A 243 -2.51 2.39 -44.68
N GLU A 244 -3.04 3.37 -43.96
CA GLU A 244 -3.96 4.37 -44.52
C GLU A 244 -3.56 5.77 -44.04
N THR A 245 -4.03 6.81 -44.73
CA THR A 245 -3.90 8.20 -44.25
C THR A 245 -5.24 8.65 -43.74
N LYS A 246 -5.34 8.99 -42.46
CA LYS A 246 -6.59 9.34 -41.80
C LYS A 246 -6.54 10.77 -41.30
N GLU A 247 -7.61 11.50 -41.54
CA GLU A 247 -7.87 12.81 -40.94
C GLU A 247 -8.72 12.59 -39.69
N PHE A 248 -8.26 13.08 -38.55
CA PHE A 248 -8.96 12.96 -37.28
C PHE A 248 -8.72 14.20 -36.41
N THR A 249 -9.63 14.42 -35.47
CA THR A 249 -9.49 15.50 -34.49
C THR A 249 -8.94 14.92 -33.19
N TYR A 250 -7.85 15.48 -32.69
CA TYR A 250 -7.26 15.11 -31.40
C TYR A 250 -7.00 16.38 -30.59
N MET A 251 -7.49 16.44 -29.35
CA MET A 251 -7.42 17.63 -28.49
C MET A 251 -7.85 18.93 -29.22
N ASN A 252 -8.98 18.86 -29.94
CA ASN A 252 -9.54 19.96 -30.75
C ASN A 252 -8.70 20.45 -31.93
N MET A 253 -7.61 19.74 -32.29
CA MET A 253 -6.82 20.03 -33.49
C MET A 253 -7.07 18.96 -34.56
N LYS A 254 -7.27 19.40 -35.81
CA LYS A 254 -7.37 18.49 -36.96
C LYS A 254 -5.96 18.05 -37.36
N GLU A 255 -5.69 16.75 -37.30
CA GLU A 255 -4.45 16.15 -37.75
C GLU A 255 -4.69 15.22 -38.94
N LYS A 256 -3.78 15.25 -39.91
CA LYS A 256 -3.72 14.31 -41.03
C LYS A 256 -2.44 13.50 -40.92
N LYS A 257 -2.56 12.21 -40.61
CA LYS A 257 -1.40 11.34 -40.40
C LYS A 257 -1.58 9.96 -41.00
N ARG A 258 -0.43 9.32 -41.26
CA ARG A 258 -0.35 7.90 -41.59
C ARG A 258 -0.74 7.07 -40.36
N VAL A 259 -1.66 6.14 -40.56
CA VAL A 259 -2.19 5.24 -39.53
C VAL A 259 -2.02 3.79 -39.97
N TYR A 260 -1.89 2.90 -39.00
CA TYR A 260 -1.86 1.45 -39.21
C TYR A 260 -3.17 0.87 -38.70
N VAL A 261 -4.00 0.36 -39.59
CA VAL A 261 -5.37 -0.10 -39.30
C VAL A 261 -5.42 -1.62 -39.29
N HIS A 262 -6.07 -2.18 -38.29
CA HIS A 262 -6.47 -3.57 -38.23
C HIS A 262 -7.86 -3.69 -37.59
N GLU A 263 -8.84 -4.19 -38.35
CA GLU A 263 -10.24 -4.26 -37.92
C GLU A 263 -10.73 -2.89 -37.37
N GLU A 264 -11.18 -2.83 -36.13
CA GLU A 264 -11.65 -1.61 -35.45
C GLU A 264 -10.51 -0.77 -34.83
N TYR A 265 -9.29 -1.32 -34.81
CA TYR A 265 -8.13 -0.71 -34.21
C TYR A 265 -7.31 0.07 -35.22
N TRP A 266 -6.78 1.20 -34.79
CA TRP A 266 -5.76 1.91 -35.56
C TRP A 266 -4.69 2.55 -34.67
N ILE A 267 -3.46 2.55 -35.17
CA ILE A 267 -2.27 3.04 -34.47
C ILE A 267 -1.74 4.26 -35.22
N CYS A 268 -1.41 5.32 -34.49
CA CYS A 268 -0.77 6.50 -35.07
C CYS A 268 0.32 7.06 -34.16
N LYS A 269 1.29 7.78 -34.75
CA LYS A 269 2.34 8.47 -34.00
C LYS A 269 1.91 9.91 -33.72
N LEU A 270 1.62 10.20 -32.46
CA LEU A 270 1.17 11.51 -31.97
C LEU A 270 2.13 11.99 -30.89
N TRP A 271 2.63 13.22 -31.00
CA TRP A 271 3.47 13.83 -29.95
C TRP A 271 4.63 12.91 -29.52
N ALA A 272 5.36 12.37 -30.50
CA ALA A 272 6.46 11.41 -30.34
C ALA A 272 6.14 10.02 -29.75
N CYS A 273 4.90 9.73 -29.34
CA CYS A 273 4.47 8.41 -28.85
C CYS A 273 3.53 7.71 -29.84
N PHE A 274 3.51 6.38 -29.81
CA PHE A 274 2.50 5.60 -30.52
C PHE A 274 1.24 5.52 -29.66
N ARG A 275 0.09 5.80 -30.26
CA ARG A 275 -1.22 5.73 -29.60
C ARG A 275 -2.12 4.77 -30.34
N VAL A 276 -2.89 4.01 -29.57
CA VAL A 276 -3.81 2.98 -30.05
C VAL A 276 -5.24 3.47 -29.83
N PHE A 277 -6.01 3.47 -30.91
CA PHE A 277 -7.40 3.89 -30.93
C PHE A 277 -8.31 2.71 -31.30
N LYS A 278 -9.47 2.62 -30.67
CA LYS A 278 -10.57 1.71 -31.03
C LYS A 278 -11.84 2.52 -31.22
N ASN A 279 -12.53 2.37 -32.35
CA ASN A 279 -13.79 3.08 -32.65
C ASN A 279 -13.72 4.60 -32.41
N GLY A 280 -12.56 5.20 -32.69
CA GLY A 280 -12.31 6.64 -32.54
C GLY A 280 -11.98 7.12 -31.12
N LYS A 281 -11.98 6.24 -30.11
CA LYS A 281 -11.54 6.56 -28.75
C LYS A 281 -10.12 6.05 -28.49
N GLU A 282 -9.34 6.83 -27.75
CA GLU A 282 -8.00 6.44 -27.34
C GLU A 282 -8.08 5.34 -26.28
N VAL A 283 -7.49 4.18 -26.54
CA VAL A 283 -7.47 3.03 -25.63
C VAL A 283 -6.17 2.97 -24.84
N HIS A 284 -5.04 3.24 -25.50
CA HIS A 284 -3.73 3.17 -24.87
C HIS A 284 -2.73 4.12 -25.51
N SER A 285 -1.81 4.64 -24.70
CA SER A 285 -0.69 5.47 -25.11
C SER A 285 0.62 4.80 -24.70
N MET A 286 1.46 4.50 -25.69
CA MET A 286 2.78 3.90 -25.47
C MET A 286 3.76 4.93 -24.92
N LYS A 287 4.88 4.48 -24.34
CA LYS A 287 5.95 5.40 -23.93
C LYS A 287 6.69 5.93 -25.16
N THR A 288 7.34 7.08 -25.02
CA THR A 288 8.13 7.71 -26.09
C THR A 288 9.27 6.83 -26.61
N ALA A 289 9.78 5.91 -25.79
CA ALA A 289 10.85 4.98 -26.15
C ALA A 289 10.36 3.72 -26.89
N ASP A 290 9.05 3.43 -26.84
CA ASP A 290 8.49 2.19 -27.37
C ASP A 290 8.39 2.26 -28.91
N LYS A 291 8.58 1.11 -29.58
CA LYS A 291 8.61 1.02 -31.04
C LYS A 291 7.23 0.74 -31.62
N LEU A 292 7.10 0.89 -32.94
CA LEU A 292 5.86 0.54 -33.66
C LEU A 292 5.50 -0.95 -33.50
N GLU A 293 6.50 -1.82 -33.43
CA GLU A 293 6.33 -3.26 -33.22
C GLU A 293 5.64 -3.55 -31.90
N ASP A 294 6.04 -2.89 -30.82
CA ASP A 294 5.43 -3.02 -29.49
C ASP A 294 3.96 -2.61 -29.51
N ALA A 295 3.63 -1.54 -30.23
CA ALA A 295 2.25 -1.10 -30.41
C ALA A 295 1.41 -2.11 -31.21
N LYS A 296 1.98 -2.77 -32.22
CA LYS A 296 1.31 -3.84 -32.98
C LYS A 296 1.10 -5.09 -32.12
N LYS A 297 2.10 -5.47 -31.32
CA LYS A 297 1.99 -6.58 -30.35
C LYS A 297 0.87 -6.32 -29.35
N TYR A 298 0.78 -5.10 -28.83
CA TYR A 298 -0.30 -4.69 -27.93
C TYR A 298 -1.69 -4.81 -28.56
N VAL A 299 -1.88 -4.32 -29.79
CA VAL A 299 -3.15 -4.50 -30.51
C VAL A 299 -3.46 -5.98 -30.73
N THR A 300 -2.45 -6.79 -31.05
CA THR A 300 -2.60 -8.24 -31.22
C THR A 300 -3.08 -8.91 -29.94
N MET A 301 -2.48 -8.55 -28.80
CA MET A 301 -2.91 -9.01 -27.47
C MET A 301 -4.38 -8.65 -27.19
N LEU A 302 -4.80 -7.41 -27.47
CA LEU A 302 -6.18 -6.98 -27.27
C LEU A 302 -7.17 -7.77 -28.15
N VAL A 303 -6.85 -7.97 -29.42
CA VAL A 303 -7.68 -8.76 -30.34
C VAL A 303 -7.81 -10.20 -29.87
N ILE A 304 -6.74 -10.82 -29.37
CA ILE A 304 -6.77 -12.18 -28.81
C ILE A 304 -7.69 -12.23 -27.58
N GLN A 305 -7.57 -11.26 -26.66
CA GLN A 305 -8.41 -11.17 -25.46
C GLN A 305 -9.89 -11.02 -25.81
N GLU A 306 -10.23 -10.21 -26.82
CA GLU A 306 -11.62 -10.01 -27.25
C GLU A 306 -12.23 -11.26 -27.91
N ARG A 307 -11.42 -12.01 -28.67
CA ARG A 307 -11.83 -13.29 -29.24
C ARG A 307 -12.05 -14.37 -28.18
N GLN A 308 -11.35 -14.31 -27.05
CA GLN A 308 -11.52 -15.25 -25.93
C GLN A 308 -12.73 -14.91 -25.05
N ALA A 309 -13.17 -13.65 -25.05
CA ALA A 309 -14.29 -13.16 -24.25
C ALA A 309 -15.66 -13.24 -24.98
N SER A 310 -15.67 -13.57 -26.27
CA SER A 310 -16.88 -13.67 -27.12
C SER A 310 -17.33 -15.12 -27.28
#